data_AF-A0A349HQA2-F1
#
_entry.id   AF-A0A349HQA2-F1
#
_cell.length_a   1.000
_cell.length_b   1.000
_cell.length_c   1.000
_cell.angle_alpha   90.00
_cell.angle_beta   90.00
_cell.angle_gamma   90.00
#
_symmetry.space_group_name_H-M   'P 1'
#
loop_
_entity.id
_entity.type
_entity.pdbx_description
1 polymer ?
#
loop_
_entity_poly.entity_id
_entity_poly.type
_entity_poly.pdbx_seq_one_letter_code
_entity_poly.pdbx_strand_id
1 'polypeptide(L)'
;MNANTPEDAQKANALVIDGFLSRLTGLTRAEQKATKEFIAARVVEAKNELNNAESALQVYKEKNKIIDPSENMKVISDRVVMVDKVKAENKVNLATAQSRLSSINQQLGGAAKATADSSTIKEYNQKLAELEMTKVSYLNKYTDKHPKMQEINNEIASTRAQLQTEINKVAALQAPSDNPVHQGLIAGKFQSEAEIAVAQGKEQALANIEKENSEAIGTLPSIEQGYLRVKRDADVAQEIYIMLAKRLEEAKVAEVMVSNEVQVVDTATLPEVPVKPRKALTLALALLLGVMAGSGYVIAYEMFNRKLRTADDIQSYLGLTVLGSVPDVESMSKMNAEKRKKLSLIQKLRRLLQK
;
A
#
# COMPACT_ATOMS: atom_id res chain seq x y z
N MET A 1 4.23 26.33 -12.17
CA MET A 1 4.65 26.45 -13.58
C MET A 1 3.39 26.56 -14.43
N ASN A 2 3.13 27.72 -15.04
CA ASN A 2 2.06 27.82 -16.04
C ASN A 2 2.64 27.37 -17.38
N ALA A 3 2.32 26.15 -17.79
CA ALA A 3 2.71 25.63 -19.09
C ALA A 3 1.71 26.13 -20.14
N ASN A 4 2.13 27.09 -20.95
CA ASN A 4 1.30 27.66 -22.03
C ASN A 4 1.42 26.87 -23.34
N THR A 5 2.38 25.95 -23.42
CA THR A 5 2.60 25.07 -24.57
C THR A 5 2.58 23.60 -24.13
N PRO A 6 2.20 22.66 -25.02
CA PRO A 6 2.23 21.23 -24.71
C PRO A 6 3.64 20.73 -24.39
N GLU A 7 4.68 21.34 -24.97
CA GLU A 7 6.09 21.04 -24.70
C GLU A 7 6.50 21.49 -23.28
N ASP A 8 6.09 22.67 -22.86
CA ASP A 8 6.34 23.15 -21.49
C ASP A 8 5.58 22.31 -20.45
N ALA A 9 4.39 21.81 -20.80
CA ALA A 9 3.59 20.94 -19.93
C ALA A 9 4.27 19.59 -19.75
N GLN A 10 4.82 19.02 -20.83
CA GLN A 10 5.60 17.80 -20.79
C GLN A 10 6.86 17.95 -19.92
N LYS A 11 7.63 19.03 -20.13
CA LYS A 11 8.83 19.33 -19.32
C LYS A 11 8.50 19.56 -17.85
N ALA A 12 7.44 20.30 -17.56
CA ALA A 12 6.99 20.52 -16.18
C ALA A 12 6.59 19.20 -15.50
N ASN A 13 5.88 18.31 -16.20
CA ASN A 13 5.52 17.01 -15.65
C ASN A 13 6.75 16.12 -15.42
N ALA A 14 7.69 16.08 -16.38
CA ALA A 14 8.95 15.36 -16.22
C ALA A 14 9.77 15.87 -15.02
N LEU A 15 9.84 17.19 -14.81
CA LEU A 15 10.50 17.79 -13.65
C LEU A 15 9.80 17.47 -12.32
N VAL A 16 8.47 17.42 -12.31
CA VAL A 16 7.70 17.02 -11.12
C VAL A 16 7.96 15.55 -10.79
N ILE A 17 7.99 14.68 -11.80
CA ILE A 17 8.28 13.25 -11.63
C ILE A 17 9.71 13.07 -11.12
N ASP A 18 10.70 13.67 -11.77
CA ASP A 18 12.11 13.56 -11.36
C ASP A 18 12.35 14.16 -9.96
N GLY A 19 11.76 15.34 -9.69
CA GLY A 19 11.80 15.96 -8.37
C GLY A 19 11.12 15.12 -7.28
N PHE A 20 9.99 14.49 -7.59
CA PHE A 20 9.31 13.58 -6.68
C PHE A 20 10.15 12.32 -6.42
N LEU A 21 10.69 11.69 -7.46
CA LEU A 21 11.56 10.51 -7.33
C LEU A 21 12.82 10.86 -6.53
N SER A 22 13.50 11.96 -6.85
CA SER A 22 14.68 12.43 -6.13
C SER A 22 14.37 12.74 -4.66
N ARG A 23 13.20 13.35 -4.38
CA ARG A 23 12.76 13.62 -3.01
C ARG A 23 12.45 12.32 -2.27
N LEU A 24 11.78 11.36 -2.91
CA LEU A 24 11.47 10.06 -2.32
C LEU A 24 12.76 9.30 -2.03
N THR A 25 13.67 9.17 -3.00
CA THR A 25 14.99 8.57 -2.80
C THR A 25 15.77 9.26 -1.69
N GLY A 26 15.75 10.59 -1.63
CA GLY A 26 16.41 11.35 -0.57
C GLY A 26 15.81 11.12 0.81
N LEU A 27 14.49 11.02 0.92
CA LEU A 27 13.79 10.69 2.17
C LEU A 27 14.07 9.26 2.61
N THR A 28 13.92 8.27 1.73
CA THR A 28 14.21 6.87 2.03
C THR A 28 15.66 6.72 2.46
N ARG A 29 16.61 7.35 1.75
CA ARG A 29 18.03 7.32 2.12
C ARG A 29 18.31 7.97 3.48
N ALA A 30 17.62 9.06 3.82
CA ALA A 30 17.75 9.70 5.12
C ALA A 30 17.23 8.80 6.26
N GLU A 31 16.12 8.11 6.05
CA GLU A 31 15.56 7.14 6.99
C GLU A 31 16.48 5.91 7.17
N GLN A 32 16.99 5.35 6.08
CA GLN A 32 17.95 4.24 6.12
C GLN A 32 19.24 4.65 6.82
N LYS A 33 19.73 5.87 6.57
CA LYS A 33 20.90 6.43 7.28
C LYS A 33 20.67 6.52 8.78
N ALA A 34 19.52 7.04 9.22
CA ALA A 34 19.18 7.12 10.64
C ALA A 34 19.10 5.73 11.28
N THR A 35 18.51 4.76 10.58
CA THR A 35 18.45 3.35 11.02
C THR A 35 19.85 2.76 11.16
N LYS A 36 20.73 2.94 10.17
CA LYS A 36 22.12 2.50 10.26
C LYS A 36 22.85 3.14 11.44
N GLU A 37 22.73 4.45 11.63
CA GLU A 37 23.38 5.16 12.75
C GLU A 37 22.90 4.64 14.12
N PHE A 38 21.60 4.39 14.26
CA PHE A 38 21.04 3.78 15.47
C PHE A 38 21.60 2.38 15.73
N ILE A 39 21.60 1.51 14.71
CA ILE A 39 22.14 0.15 14.84
C ILE A 39 23.64 0.20 15.13
N ALA A 40 24.39 1.09 14.49
CA ALA A 40 25.82 1.26 14.72
C ALA A 40 26.13 1.64 16.17
N ALA A 41 25.36 2.55 16.76
CA ALA A 41 25.49 2.91 18.17
C ALA A 41 25.21 1.69 19.09
N ARG A 42 24.17 0.91 18.80
CA ARG A 42 23.85 -0.31 19.56
C ARG A 42 24.89 -1.41 19.41
N VAL A 43 25.55 -1.53 18.26
CA VAL A 43 26.67 -2.46 18.08
C VAL A 43 27.84 -2.10 18.98
N VAL A 44 28.15 -0.80 19.13
CA VAL A 44 29.22 -0.34 20.03
C VAL A 44 28.88 -0.63 21.48
N GLU A 45 27.64 -0.35 21.90
CA GLU A 45 27.16 -0.66 23.24
C GLU A 45 27.20 -2.17 23.54
N ALA A 46 26.67 -2.99 22.63
CA ALA A 46 26.71 -4.44 22.74
C ALA A 46 28.14 -4.99 22.75
N LYS A 47 29.08 -4.35 22.03
CA LYS A 47 30.49 -4.72 22.07
C LYS A 47 31.12 -4.41 23.42
N ASN A 48 30.75 -3.30 24.05
CA ASN A 48 31.21 -2.97 25.40
C ASN A 48 30.63 -3.94 26.44
N GLU A 49 29.33 -4.26 26.34
CA GLU A 49 28.70 -5.27 27.19
C GLU A 49 29.35 -6.65 27.02
N LEU A 50 29.63 -7.06 25.79
CA LEU A 50 30.36 -8.29 25.48
C LEU A 50 31.75 -8.29 26.13
N ASN A 51 32.54 -7.23 25.94
CA ASN A 51 33.87 -7.14 26.53
C ASN A 51 33.82 -7.19 28.07
N ASN A 52 32.81 -6.56 28.68
CA ASN A 52 32.62 -6.60 30.13
C ASN A 52 32.25 -8.01 30.61
N ALA A 53 31.36 -8.71 29.89
CA ALA A 53 30.97 -10.07 30.19
C ALA A 53 32.12 -11.07 29.99
N GLU A 54 32.89 -10.94 28.90
CA GLU A 54 34.11 -11.71 28.65
C GLU A 54 35.17 -11.48 29.73
N SER A 55 35.36 -10.23 30.16
CA SER A 55 36.27 -9.89 31.25
C SER A 55 35.83 -10.49 32.58
N ALA A 56 34.53 -10.44 32.90
CA ALA A 56 33.98 -11.07 34.09
C ALA A 56 34.16 -12.59 34.08
N LEU A 57 33.95 -13.22 32.92
CA LEU A 57 34.22 -14.64 32.69
C LEU A 57 35.70 -14.96 32.90
N GLN A 58 36.61 -14.16 32.34
CA GLN A 58 38.05 -14.34 32.48
C GLN A 58 38.50 -14.22 33.95
N VAL A 59 38.08 -13.17 34.65
CA VAL A 59 38.39 -12.97 36.08
C VAL A 59 37.88 -14.16 36.91
N TYR A 60 36.69 -14.67 36.60
CA TYR A 60 36.14 -15.83 37.30
C TYR A 60 36.96 -17.10 37.02
N LYS A 61 37.40 -17.32 35.77
CA LYS A 61 38.28 -18.44 35.39
C LYS A 61 39.62 -18.39 36.11
N GLU A 62 40.24 -17.22 36.15
CA GLU A 62 41.55 -17.00 36.80
C GLU A 62 41.45 -17.20 38.31
N LYS A 63 40.45 -16.58 38.96
CA LYS A 63 40.24 -16.68 40.41
C LYS A 63 40.00 -18.12 40.88
N ASN A 64 39.22 -18.89 40.11
CA ASN A 64 38.83 -20.25 40.47
C ASN A 64 39.67 -21.33 39.78
N LYS A 65 40.70 -20.95 39.00
CA LYS A 65 41.62 -21.84 38.27
C LYS A 65 40.89 -22.90 37.42
N ILE A 66 39.83 -22.49 36.73
CA ILE A 66 39.04 -23.38 35.86
C ILE A 66 39.75 -23.49 34.52
N ILE A 67 40.50 -24.57 34.33
CA ILE A 67 41.28 -24.84 33.12
C ILE A 67 40.44 -25.59 32.08
N ASP A 68 39.56 -26.49 32.51
CA ASP A 68 38.59 -27.17 31.65
C ASP A 68 37.24 -27.36 32.37
N PRO A 69 36.12 -26.88 31.80
CA PRO A 69 34.79 -27.22 32.29
C PRO A 69 34.56 -28.73 32.33
N SER A 70 33.92 -29.24 33.38
CA SER A 70 33.45 -30.64 33.38
C SER A 70 32.51 -30.90 32.20
N GLU A 71 32.50 -32.14 31.70
CA GLU A 71 31.68 -32.52 30.53
C GLU A 71 30.18 -32.28 30.78
N ASN A 72 29.73 -32.54 32.02
CA ASN A 72 28.38 -32.21 32.47
C ASN A 72 28.09 -30.70 32.42
N MET A 73 29.04 -29.85 32.80
CA MET A 73 28.88 -28.40 32.73
C MET A 73 28.82 -27.89 31.28
N LYS A 74 29.59 -28.47 30.35
CA LYS A 74 29.51 -28.10 28.92
C LYS A 74 28.12 -28.37 28.35
N VAL A 75 27.58 -29.56 28.60
CA VAL A 75 26.22 -29.95 28.15
C VAL A 75 25.15 -29.03 28.73
N ILE A 76 25.22 -28.70 30.03
CA ILE A 76 24.27 -27.79 30.67
C ILE A 76 24.42 -26.36 30.12
N SER A 77 25.65 -25.89 29.91
CA SER A 77 25.94 -24.58 29.33
C SER A 77 25.32 -24.40 27.96
N ASP A 78 25.54 -25.36 27.06
CA ASP A 78 25.06 -25.27 25.69
C ASP A 78 23.52 -25.31 25.65
N ARG A 79 22.91 -26.15 26.52
CA ARG A 79 21.45 -26.22 26.67
C ARG A 79 20.86 -24.89 27.18
N VAL A 80 21.49 -24.28 28.18
CA VAL A 80 21.04 -23.00 28.77
C VAL A 80 21.15 -21.87 27.74
N VAL A 81 22.28 -21.76 27.04
CA VAL A 81 22.49 -20.74 26.00
C VAL A 81 21.47 -20.88 24.88
N MET A 82 21.20 -22.12 24.43
CA MET A 82 20.18 -22.38 23.40
C MET A 82 18.78 -21.93 23.86
N VAL A 83 18.40 -22.23 25.09
CA VAL A 83 17.09 -21.83 25.66
C VAL A 83 16.99 -20.31 25.81
N ASP A 84 18.03 -19.66 26.32
CA ASP A 84 18.07 -18.21 26.49
C ASP A 84 17.98 -17.48 25.14
N LYS A 85 18.62 -18.02 24.09
CA LYS A 85 18.48 -17.52 22.72
C LYS A 85 17.04 -17.59 22.24
N VAL A 86 16.39 -18.76 22.35
CA VAL A 86 14.99 -18.94 21.92
C VAL A 86 14.05 -18.05 22.73
N LYS A 87 14.33 -17.84 24.02
CA LYS A 87 13.56 -16.93 24.88
C LYS A 87 13.72 -15.48 24.46
N ALA A 88 14.93 -15.03 24.19
CA ALA A 88 15.19 -13.68 23.69
C ALA A 88 14.44 -13.44 22.35
N GLU A 89 14.53 -14.39 21.42
CA GLU A 89 13.79 -14.35 20.15
C GLU A 89 12.27 -14.31 20.37
N ASN A 90 11.73 -15.15 21.27
CA ASN A 90 10.31 -15.18 21.58
C ASN A 90 9.81 -13.87 22.19
N LYS A 91 10.60 -13.24 23.08
CA LYS A 91 10.28 -11.95 23.70
C LYS A 91 10.23 -10.82 22.66
N VAL A 92 11.18 -10.81 21.72
CA VAL A 92 11.17 -9.85 20.60
C VAL A 92 9.94 -10.06 19.71
N ASN A 93 9.60 -11.31 19.39
CA ASN A 93 8.42 -11.63 18.57
C ASN A 93 7.13 -11.19 19.27
N LEU A 94 7.00 -11.46 20.58
CA LEU A 94 5.85 -11.04 21.38
C LEU A 94 5.67 -9.52 21.38
N ALA A 95 6.75 -8.77 21.68
CA ALA A 95 6.71 -7.31 21.69
C ALA A 95 6.36 -6.73 20.31
N THR A 96 6.88 -7.33 19.24
CA THR A 96 6.61 -6.93 17.86
C THR A 96 5.16 -7.18 17.47
N ALA A 97 4.59 -8.34 17.84
CA ALA A 97 3.20 -8.67 17.59
C ALA A 97 2.24 -7.77 18.39
N GLN A 98 2.56 -7.49 19.65
CA GLN A 98 1.81 -6.54 20.49
C GLN A 98 1.80 -5.13 19.90
N SER A 99 2.96 -4.62 19.45
CA SER A 99 3.05 -3.30 18.82
C SER A 99 2.25 -3.23 17.51
N ARG A 100 2.28 -4.29 16.70
CA ARG A 100 1.47 -4.41 15.48
C ARG A 100 -0.03 -4.38 15.80
N LEU A 101 -0.45 -5.18 16.79
CA LEU A 101 -1.84 -5.21 17.25
C LEU A 101 -2.32 -3.84 17.76
N SER A 102 -1.51 -3.13 18.56
CA SER A 102 -1.83 -1.79 19.03
C SER A 102 -2.01 -0.79 17.88
N SER A 103 -1.12 -0.83 16.88
CA SER A 103 -1.18 0.04 15.69
C SER A 103 -2.43 -0.24 14.85
N ILE A 104 -2.74 -1.51 14.63
CA ILE A 104 -3.95 -1.95 13.90
C ILE A 104 -5.21 -1.52 14.64
N ASN A 105 -5.25 -1.69 15.97
CA ASN A 105 -6.39 -1.25 16.78
C ASN A 105 -6.59 0.27 16.76
N GLN A 106 -5.51 1.05 16.67
CA GLN A 106 -5.59 2.50 16.49
C GLN A 106 -6.16 2.87 15.12
N GLN A 107 -5.75 2.17 14.06
CA GLN A 107 -6.27 2.38 12.69
C GLN A 107 -7.73 1.94 12.54
N LEU A 108 -8.16 0.89 13.25
CA LEU A 108 -9.53 0.38 13.24
C LEU A 108 -10.51 1.20 14.09
N GLY A 109 -10.06 2.27 14.75
CA GLY A 109 -10.94 3.31 15.30
C GLY A 109 -11.96 2.84 16.34
N GLY A 110 -11.60 1.91 17.23
CA GLY A 110 -12.46 1.44 18.33
C GLY A 110 -13.67 0.58 17.94
N ALA A 111 -14.17 0.68 16.70
CA ALA A 111 -15.27 -0.12 16.17
C ALA A 111 -14.92 -1.60 15.98
N ALA A 112 -13.63 -1.94 15.86
CA ALA A 112 -13.15 -3.33 15.77
C ALA A 112 -12.90 -4.02 17.13
N LYS A 113 -13.17 -3.36 18.26
CA LYS A 113 -13.10 -4.02 19.59
C LYS A 113 -14.16 -5.10 19.76
N ALA A 114 -15.28 -5.01 19.02
CA ALA A 114 -16.45 -5.86 19.20
C ALA A 114 -16.47 -7.14 18.35
N THR A 115 -15.53 -7.31 17.41
CA THR A 115 -15.67 -8.36 16.39
C THR A 115 -14.94 -9.65 16.76
N ALA A 116 -15.73 -10.50 17.41
CA ALA A 116 -15.74 -11.97 17.40
C ALA A 116 -14.52 -12.73 17.96
N ASP A 117 -14.73 -13.28 19.15
CA ASP A 117 -14.18 -14.56 19.59
C ASP A 117 -14.48 -15.66 18.56
N SER A 118 -13.66 -15.76 17.52
CA SER A 118 -13.69 -16.94 16.65
C SER A 118 -13.12 -18.12 17.45
N SER A 119 -14.01 -19.01 17.91
CA SER A 119 -13.60 -20.21 18.66
C SER A 119 -12.62 -21.07 17.87
N THR A 120 -12.80 -21.15 16.55
CA THR A 120 -11.90 -21.90 15.65
C THR A 120 -10.51 -21.27 15.60
N ILE A 121 -10.37 -19.94 15.51
CA ILE A 121 -9.06 -19.27 15.60
C ILE A 121 -8.41 -19.54 16.96
N LYS A 122 -9.19 -19.51 18.06
CA LYS A 122 -8.67 -19.86 19.40
C LYS A 122 -8.18 -21.31 19.48
N GLU A 123 -8.92 -22.26 18.91
CA GLU A 123 -8.52 -23.67 18.83
C GLU A 123 -7.22 -23.85 18.03
N TYR A 124 -7.10 -23.20 16.88
CA TYR A 124 -5.85 -23.21 16.10
C TYR A 124 -4.69 -22.56 16.84
N ASN A 125 -4.93 -21.46 17.57
CA ASN A 125 -3.91 -20.81 18.39
C ASN A 125 -3.45 -21.72 19.53
N GLN A 126 -4.38 -22.42 20.19
CA GLN A 126 -4.05 -23.41 21.23
C GLN A 126 -3.25 -24.57 20.67
N LYS A 127 -3.69 -25.15 19.54
CA LYS A 127 -2.98 -26.23 18.86
C LYS A 127 -1.58 -25.78 18.41
N LEU A 128 -1.47 -24.58 17.84
CA LEU A 128 -0.19 -24.03 17.40
C LEU A 128 0.74 -23.77 18.58
N ALA A 129 0.22 -23.26 19.70
CA ALA A 129 0.97 -23.13 20.94
C ALA A 129 1.46 -24.50 21.43
N GLU A 130 0.62 -25.52 21.45
CA GLU A 130 0.99 -26.89 21.85
C GLU A 130 2.08 -27.52 20.97
N LEU A 131 1.94 -27.40 19.65
CA LEU A 131 2.94 -27.88 18.70
C LEU A 131 4.28 -27.15 18.88
N GLU A 132 4.24 -25.84 19.11
CA GLU A 132 5.42 -25.03 19.37
C GLU A 132 6.05 -25.36 20.72
N MET A 133 5.27 -25.61 21.78
CA MET A 133 5.77 -26.12 23.06
C MET A 133 6.46 -27.48 22.88
N THR A 134 5.85 -28.38 22.10
CA THR A 134 6.42 -29.69 21.76
C THR A 134 7.73 -29.54 21.00
N LYS A 135 7.78 -28.63 20.01
CA LYS A 135 9.01 -28.30 19.29
C LYS A 135 10.11 -27.80 20.23
N VAL A 136 9.79 -26.89 21.14
CA VAL A 136 10.76 -26.39 22.13
C VAL A 136 11.28 -27.55 23.01
N SER A 137 10.43 -28.51 23.39
CA SER A 137 10.86 -29.69 24.14
C SER A 137 11.80 -30.62 23.35
N TYR A 138 11.65 -30.64 22.02
CA TYR A 138 12.49 -31.42 21.12
C TYR A 138 13.85 -30.80 20.88
N LEU A 139 14.01 -29.48 21.04
CA LEU A 139 15.30 -28.80 20.91
C LEU A 139 16.38 -29.38 21.84
N ASN A 140 15.97 -29.87 23.02
CA ASN A 140 16.88 -30.50 23.98
C ASN A 140 17.24 -31.96 23.63
N LYS A 141 16.54 -32.60 22.68
CA LYS A 141 16.61 -34.06 22.44
C LYS A 141 16.97 -34.43 21.01
N TYR A 142 16.65 -33.59 20.04
CA TYR A 142 16.74 -33.89 18.62
C TYR A 142 17.41 -32.74 17.87
N THR A 143 18.20 -33.09 16.85
CA THR A 143 18.75 -32.11 15.90
C THR A 143 17.71 -31.74 14.86
N ASP A 144 17.90 -30.62 14.17
CA ASP A 144 16.97 -30.10 13.15
C ASP A 144 16.66 -31.11 12.02
N LYS A 145 17.57 -32.05 11.75
CA LYS A 145 17.44 -33.07 10.70
C LYS A 145 16.69 -34.33 11.15
N HIS A 146 16.33 -34.43 12.43
CA HIS A 146 15.66 -35.62 12.95
C HIS A 146 14.23 -35.75 12.37
N PRO A 147 13.73 -36.96 12.02
CA PRO A 147 12.40 -37.12 11.43
C PRO A 147 11.27 -36.50 12.27
N LYS A 148 11.31 -36.64 13.61
CA LYS A 148 10.34 -36.01 14.52
C LYS A 148 10.38 -34.48 14.50
N MET A 149 11.55 -33.88 14.23
CA MET A 149 11.67 -32.42 14.08
C MET A 149 11.08 -31.95 12.75
N GLN A 150 11.22 -32.75 11.70
CA GLN A 150 10.60 -32.46 10.41
C GLN A 150 9.07 -32.60 10.49
N GLU A 151 8.58 -33.65 11.14
CA GLU A 151 7.16 -33.89 11.39
C GLU A 151 6.52 -32.71 12.12
N ILE A 152 7.07 -32.29 13.28
CA ILE A 152 6.52 -31.17 14.03
C ILE A 152 6.60 -29.85 13.25
N ASN A 153 7.67 -29.63 12.48
CA ASN A 153 7.79 -28.45 11.63
C ASN A 153 6.73 -28.43 10.51
N ASN A 154 6.45 -29.59 9.91
CA ASN A 154 5.41 -29.74 8.89
C ASN A 154 4.01 -29.55 9.49
N GLU A 155 3.75 -30.08 10.70
CA GLU A 155 2.49 -29.88 11.41
C GLU A 155 2.27 -28.42 11.79
N ILE A 156 3.31 -27.73 12.27
CA ILE A 156 3.28 -26.29 12.54
C ILE A 156 2.98 -25.51 11.26
N ALA A 157 3.66 -25.84 10.14
CA ALA A 157 3.45 -25.17 8.86
C ALA A 157 2.02 -25.38 8.33
N SER A 158 1.52 -26.61 8.40
CA SER A 158 0.15 -26.97 8.01
C SER A 158 -0.89 -26.25 8.87
N THR A 159 -0.72 -26.28 10.19
CA THR A 159 -1.62 -25.60 11.14
C THR A 159 -1.62 -24.09 10.91
N ARG A 160 -0.46 -23.46 10.64
CA ARG A 160 -0.37 -22.04 10.28
C ARG A 160 -1.11 -21.72 8.98
N ALA A 161 -1.00 -22.56 7.96
CA ALA A 161 -1.71 -22.37 6.70
C ALA A 161 -3.24 -22.48 6.88
N GLN A 162 -3.69 -23.44 7.69
CA GLN A 162 -5.11 -23.60 8.05
C GLN A 162 -5.62 -22.38 8.84
N LEU A 163 -4.85 -21.93 9.84
CA LEU A 163 -5.15 -20.74 10.61
C LEU A 163 -5.27 -19.51 9.70
N GLN A 164 -4.32 -19.30 8.77
CA GLN A 164 -4.37 -18.17 7.85
C GLN A 164 -5.62 -18.21 6.95
N THR A 165 -6.03 -19.41 6.52
CA THR A 165 -7.23 -19.60 5.70
C THR A 165 -8.49 -19.21 6.49
N GLU A 166 -8.59 -19.65 7.75
CA GLU A 166 -9.70 -19.27 8.62
C GLU A 166 -9.68 -17.78 8.98
N ILE A 167 -8.50 -17.18 9.23
CA ILE A 167 -8.36 -15.73 9.44
C ILE A 167 -8.91 -14.96 8.24
N ASN A 168 -8.52 -15.34 7.03
CA ASN A 168 -8.99 -14.68 5.81
C ASN A 168 -10.51 -14.83 5.60
N LYS A 169 -11.05 -16.02 5.89
CA LYS A 169 -12.50 -16.29 5.81
C LYS A 169 -13.28 -15.46 6.83
N VAL A 170 -12.81 -15.41 8.08
CA VAL A 170 -13.42 -14.62 9.15
C VAL A 170 -13.33 -13.12 8.84
N ALA A 171 -12.19 -12.64 8.33
CA ALA A 171 -12.01 -11.25 7.91
C ALA A 171 -12.94 -10.86 6.77
N ALA A 172 -13.16 -11.75 5.79
CA ALA A 172 -14.09 -11.52 4.68
C ALA A 172 -15.55 -11.44 5.13
N LEU A 173 -15.97 -12.30 6.09
CA LEU A 173 -17.32 -12.29 6.65
C LEU A 173 -17.64 -11.06 7.50
N GLN A 174 -16.61 -10.42 8.07
CA GLN A 174 -16.76 -9.31 9.02
C GLN A 174 -16.62 -7.92 8.40
N ALA A 175 -16.21 -7.81 7.13
CA ALA A 175 -16.04 -6.53 6.47
C ALA A 175 -17.41 -5.97 6.00
N PRO A 176 -17.89 -4.81 6.51
CA PRO A 176 -19.17 -4.23 6.12
C PRO A 176 -19.18 -3.58 4.71
N SER A 177 -18.03 -3.58 4.03
CA SER A 177 -17.84 -3.04 2.68
C SER A 177 -16.71 -3.81 2.00
N ASP A 178 -16.71 -3.89 0.67
CA ASP A 178 -15.62 -4.43 -0.18
C ASP A 178 -14.33 -3.58 -0.10
N ASN A 179 -13.99 -3.03 1.07
CA ASN A 179 -12.76 -2.31 1.28
C ASN A 179 -11.63 -3.30 1.61
N PRO A 180 -10.73 -3.59 0.66
CA PRO A 180 -9.64 -4.55 0.87
C PRO A 180 -8.69 -4.11 1.99
N VAL A 181 -8.59 -2.80 2.27
CA VAL A 181 -7.78 -2.28 3.38
C VAL A 181 -8.36 -2.71 4.72
N HIS A 182 -9.68 -2.65 4.89
CA HIS A 182 -10.33 -3.03 6.14
C HIS A 182 -10.25 -4.54 6.38
N GLN A 183 -10.39 -5.35 5.32
CA GLN A 183 -10.17 -6.80 5.38
C GLN A 183 -8.73 -7.14 5.79
N GLY A 184 -7.74 -6.45 5.20
CA GLY A 184 -6.33 -6.62 5.56
C GLY A 184 -6.04 -6.26 7.01
N LEU A 185 -6.66 -5.19 7.55
CA LEU A 185 -6.50 -4.81 8.95
C LEU A 185 -7.12 -5.82 9.91
N ILE A 186 -8.32 -6.37 9.60
CA ILE A 186 -8.92 -7.44 10.42
C ILE A 186 -8.08 -8.71 10.37
N ALA A 187 -7.60 -9.11 9.19
CA ALA A 187 -6.73 -10.27 9.05
C ALA A 187 -5.42 -10.09 9.84
N GLY A 188 -4.80 -8.91 9.73
CA GLY A 188 -3.59 -8.55 10.49
C GLY A 188 -3.82 -8.53 12.01
N LYS A 189 -5.01 -8.13 12.47
CA LYS A 189 -5.41 -8.18 13.88
C LYS A 189 -5.39 -9.63 14.40
N PHE A 190 -6.14 -10.53 13.76
CA PHE A 190 -6.20 -11.94 14.17
C PHE A 190 -4.86 -12.64 14.05
N GLN A 191 -4.06 -12.30 13.03
CA GLN A 191 -2.71 -12.82 12.89
C GLN A 191 -1.82 -12.38 14.07
N SER A 192 -1.89 -11.10 14.46
CA SER A 192 -1.11 -10.58 15.59
C SER A 192 -1.57 -11.20 16.92
N GLU A 193 -2.87 -11.41 17.13
CA GLU A 193 -3.42 -12.09 18.31
C GLU A 193 -2.98 -13.56 18.37
N ALA A 194 -2.95 -14.25 17.24
CA ALA A 194 -2.43 -15.61 17.13
C ALA A 194 -0.93 -15.68 17.48
N GLU A 195 -0.12 -14.78 16.91
CA GLU A 195 1.31 -14.68 17.22
C GLU A 195 1.55 -14.43 18.72
N ILE A 196 0.74 -13.58 19.35
CA ILE A 196 0.80 -13.32 20.79
C ILE A 196 0.45 -14.57 21.60
N ALA A 197 -0.66 -15.24 21.29
CA ALA A 197 -1.08 -16.44 22.00
C ALA A 197 -0.03 -17.57 21.93
N VAL A 198 0.55 -17.77 20.75
CA VAL A 198 1.65 -18.73 20.54
C VAL A 198 2.90 -18.32 21.33
N ALA A 199 3.27 -17.04 21.29
CA ALA A 199 4.45 -16.57 22.01
C ALA A 199 4.28 -16.67 23.54
N GLN A 200 3.08 -16.44 24.06
CA GLN A 200 2.75 -16.68 25.47
C GLN A 200 2.81 -18.16 25.84
N GLY A 201 2.28 -19.05 24.98
CA GLY A 201 2.40 -20.50 25.17
C GLY A 201 3.85 -20.97 25.18
N LYS A 202 4.67 -20.45 24.25
CA LYS A 202 6.12 -20.67 24.23
C LYS A 202 6.80 -20.19 25.51
N GLU A 203 6.42 -19.03 26.02
CA GLU A 203 6.98 -18.49 27.26
C GLU A 203 6.73 -19.44 28.45
N GLN A 204 5.54 -20.03 28.53
CA GLN A 204 5.23 -21.02 29.56
C GLN A 204 6.08 -22.31 29.43
N ALA A 205 6.27 -22.82 28.22
CA ALA A 205 7.13 -24.00 28.01
C ALA A 205 8.61 -23.70 28.28
N LEU A 206 9.09 -22.53 27.87
CA LEU A 206 10.44 -22.07 28.16
C LEU A 206 10.65 -21.90 29.67
N ALA A 207 9.66 -21.38 30.40
CA ALA A 207 9.73 -21.27 31.86
C ALA A 207 9.85 -22.64 32.56
N ASN A 208 9.17 -23.67 32.05
CA ASN A 208 9.31 -25.03 32.57
C ASN A 208 10.73 -25.56 32.32
N ILE A 209 11.30 -25.34 31.13
CA ILE A 209 12.66 -25.74 30.79
C ILE A 209 13.70 -24.96 31.60
N GLU A 210 13.45 -23.67 31.86
CA GLU A 210 14.29 -22.86 32.75
C GLU A 210 14.31 -23.40 34.18
N LYS A 211 13.17 -23.90 34.67
CA LYS A 211 13.10 -24.55 35.98
C LYS A 211 13.94 -25.83 35.99
N GLU A 212 13.77 -26.70 35.00
CA GLU A 212 14.59 -27.92 34.84
C GLU A 212 16.08 -27.60 34.71
N ASN A 213 16.43 -26.54 33.96
CA ASN A 213 17.79 -26.04 33.86
C ASN A 213 18.30 -25.55 35.21
N SER A 214 17.52 -24.76 35.95
CA SER A 214 17.91 -24.23 37.25
C SER A 214 18.13 -25.33 38.28
N GLU A 215 17.31 -26.38 38.27
CA GLU A 215 17.51 -27.58 39.09
C GLU A 215 18.79 -28.32 38.70
N ALA A 216 19.05 -28.50 37.40
CA ALA A 216 20.28 -29.11 36.90
C ALA A 216 21.53 -28.26 37.20
N ILE A 217 21.41 -26.94 37.23
CA ILE A 217 22.49 -26.04 37.68
C ILE A 217 22.70 -26.20 39.18
N GLY A 218 21.63 -26.35 39.96
CA GLY A 218 21.68 -26.55 41.40
C GLY A 218 22.43 -27.80 41.84
N THR A 219 22.53 -28.83 40.99
CA THR A 219 23.33 -30.04 41.26
C THR A 219 24.82 -29.84 41.02
N LEU A 220 25.23 -28.78 40.33
CA LEU A 220 26.63 -28.46 40.10
C LEU A 220 27.28 -27.88 41.37
N PRO A 221 28.59 -28.12 41.60
CA PRO A 221 29.34 -27.43 42.64
C PRO A 221 29.23 -25.90 42.52
N SER A 222 29.30 -25.18 43.65
CA SER A 222 29.14 -23.72 43.69
C SER A 222 30.07 -22.97 42.73
N ILE A 223 31.28 -23.49 42.52
CA ILE A 223 32.26 -22.93 41.60
C ILE A 223 31.78 -23.06 40.14
N GLU A 224 31.23 -24.22 39.76
CA GLU A 224 30.69 -24.47 38.41
C GLU A 224 29.41 -23.67 38.14
N GLN A 225 28.55 -23.49 39.15
CA GLN A 225 27.37 -22.63 39.04
C GLN A 225 27.72 -21.17 38.73
N GLY A 226 28.70 -20.63 39.47
CA GLY A 226 29.15 -19.25 39.24
C GLY A 226 29.85 -19.10 37.89
N TYR A 227 30.61 -20.10 37.44
CA TYR A 227 31.23 -20.11 36.11
C TYR A 227 30.16 -20.12 35.01
N LEU A 228 29.18 -20.99 35.13
CA LEU A 228 28.10 -21.12 34.15
C LEU A 228 27.33 -19.80 34.01
N ARG A 229 27.09 -19.08 35.11
CA ARG A 229 26.44 -17.77 35.08
C ARG A 229 27.22 -16.76 34.25
N VAL A 230 28.50 -16.56 34.54
CA VAL A 230 29.33 -15.59 33.81
C VAL A 230 29.60 -16.03 32.37
N LYS A 231 29.67 -17.35 32.12
CA LYS A 231 29.81 -17.89 30.75
C LYS A 231 28.55 -17.61 29.93
N ARG A 232 27.38 -17.91 30.48
CA ARG A 232 26.09 -17.64 29.84
C ARG A 232 25.91 -16.16 29.51
N ASP A 233 26.27 -15.27 30.43
CA ASP A 233 26.17 -13.84 30.20
C ASP A 233 27.10 -13.38 29.04
N ALA A 234 28.31 -13.96 28.94
CA ALA A 234 29.23 -13.72 27.83
C ALA A 234 28.71 -14.30 26.49
N ASP A 235 28.22 -15.54 26.48
CA ASP A 235 27.70 -16.20 25.28
C ASP A 235 26.46 -15.46 24.73
N VAL A 236 25.56 -15.00 25.61
CA VAL A 236 24.38 -14.21 25.22
C VAL A 236 24.80 -12.85 24.66
N ALA A 237 25.73 -12.15 25.31
CA ALA A 237 26.26 -10.88 24.80
C ALA A 237 26.94 -11.05 23.43
N GLN A 238 27.61 -12.19 23.22
CA GLN A 238 28.26 -12.51 21.95
C GLN A 238 27.23 -12.71 20.83
N GLU A 239 26.17 -13.49 21.07
CA GLU A 239 25.10 -13.70 20.10
C GLU A 239 24.37 -12.39 19.76
N ILE A 240 24.10 -11.53 20.76
CA ILE A 240 23.49 -10.20 20.54
C ILE A 240 24.41 -9.35 19.67
N TYR A 241 25.71 -9.30 19.98
CA TYR A 241 26.69 -8.55 19.18
C TYR A 241 26.75 -9.05 17.73
N ILE A 242 26.80 -10.37 17.50
CA ILE A 242 26.82 -10.95 16.15
C ILE A 242 25.54 -10.60 15.39
N MET A 243 24.39 -10.72 16.04
CA MET A 243 23.08 -10.40 15.45
C MET A 243 22.98 -8.92 15.06
N LEU A 244 23.40 -8.01 15.94
CA LEU A 244 23.43 -6.57 15.67
C LEU A 244 24.45 -6.20 14.59
N ALA A 245 25.63 -6.83 14.59
CA ALA A 245 26.65 -6.63 13.56
C ALA A 245 26.13 -7.09 12.19
N LYS A 246 25.43 -8.22 12.12
CA LYS A 246 24.78 -8.69 10.89
C LYS A 246 23.71 -7.70 10.41
N ARG A 247 22.83 -7.24 11.31
CA ARG A 247 21.82 -6.22 10.98
C ARG A 247 22.44 -4.90 10.54
N LEU A 248 23.60 -4.52 11.08
CA LEU A 248 24.32 -3.33 10.64
C LEU A 248 24.82 -3.47 9.20
N GLU A 249 25.35 -4.63 8.83
CA GLU A 249 25.74 -4.91 7.44
C GLU A 249 24.52 -4.90 6.50
N GLU A 250 23.41 -5.50 6.91
CA GLU A 250 22.14 -5.43 6.17
C GLU A 250 21.67 -3.98 5.99
N ALA A 251 21.75 -3.15 7.04
CA ALA A 251 21.38 -1.74 6.99
C ALA A 251 22.32 -0.90 6.12
N LYS A 252 23.63 -1.19 6.10
CA LYS A 252 24.60 -0.55 5.19
C LYS A 252 24.25 -0.85 3.73
N VAL A 253 23.88 -2.10 3.44
CA VAL A 253 23.42 -2.49 2.10
C VAL A 253 22.12 -1.75 1.76
N ALA A 254 21.16 -1.69 2.69
CA ALA A 254 19.89 -1.00 2.50
C ALA A 254 20.03 0.52 2.27
N GLU A 255 20.99 1.20 2.93
CA GLU A 255 21.26 2.65 2.72
C GLU A 255 21.76 2.96 1.30
N VAL A 256 22.53 2.03 0.70
CA VAL A 256 23.08 2.18 -0.65
C VAL A 256 22.13 1.64 -1.71
N MET A 257 21.21 0.75 -1.34
CA MET A 257 20.20 0.21 -2.24
C MET A 257 19.22 1.30 -2.65
N VAL A 258 19.09 1.53 -3.97
CA VAL A 258 18.10 2.47 -4.49
C VAL A 258 16.72 1.84 -4.33
N SER A 259 15.85 2.45 -3.53
CA SER A 259 14.46 2.00 -3.42
C SER A 259 13.73 2.24 -4.74
N ASN A 260 13.34 1.15 -5.43
CA ASN A 260 12.54 1.17 -6.65
C ASN A 260 11.02 1.11 -6.34
N GLU A 261 10.59 1.73 -5.24
CA GLU A 261 9.19 1.65 -4.78
C GLU A 261 8.21 2.34 -5.74
N VAL A 262 8.68 3.29 -6.55
CA VAL A 262 7.90 3.96 -7.58
C VAL A 262 8.62 3.84 -8.92
N GLN A 263 8.00 3.14 -9.88
CA GLN A 263 8.44 3.06 -11.26
C GLN A 263 7.51 3.86 -12.15
N VAL A 264 8.09 4.67 -13.05
CA VAL A 264 7.30 5.37 -14.07
C VAL A 264 6.77 4.33 -15.06
N VAL A 265 5.46 4.08 -15.02
CA VAL A 265 4.78 3.11 -15.91
C VAL A 265 4.56 3.69 -17.30
N ASP A 266 4.18 4.97 -17.37
CA ASP A 266 3.97 5.68 -18.63
C ASP A 266 4.55 7.09 -18.55
N THR A 267 5.32 7.44 -19.56
CA THR A 267 5.97 8.74 -19.65
C THR A 267 5.03 9.76 -20.30
N ALA A 268 5.13 11.02 -19.91
CA ALA A 268 4.31 12.07 -20.50
C ALA A 268 4.59 12.22 -22.00
N THR A 269 3.60 11.88 -22.84
CA THR A 269 3.65 12.06 -24.29
C THR A 269 2.97 13.37 -24.71
N LEU A 270 3.35 13.88 -25.88
CA LEU A 270 2.72 15.06 -26.46
C LEU A 270 1.32 14.69 -26.97
N PRO A 271 0.30 15.52 -26.71
CA PRO A 271 -1.05 15.26 -27.21
C PRO A 271 -1.06 15.34 -28.75
N GLU A 272 -1.45 14.26 -29.41
CA GLU A 272 -1.56 14.19 -30.88
C GLU A 272 -2.66 15.11 -31.43
N VAL A 273 -3.69 15.38 -30.62
CA VAL A 273 -4.85 16.20 -30.99
C VAL A 273 -5.10 17.24 -29.91
N PRO A 274 -5.36 18.52 -30.27
CA PRO A 274 -5.68 19.55 -29.29
C PRO A 274 -6.97 19.20 -28.51
N VAL A 275 -6.85 19.11 -27.18
CA VAL A 275 -7.96 18.76 -26.28
C VAL A 275 -9.06 19.84 -26.29
N LYS A 276 -8.65 21.12 -26.40
CA LYS A 276 -9.55 22.29 -26.54
C LYS A 276 -8.88 23.36 -27.43
N PRO A 277 -9.66 24.15 -28.19
CA PRO A 277 -11.09 24.01 -28.47
C PRO A 277 -11.38 22.91 -29.52
N ARG A 278 -12.47 22.17 -29.33
CA ARG A 278 -12.95 21.17 -30.31
C ARG A 278 -13.55 21.88 -31.53
N LYS A 279 -12.70 22.17 -32.53
CA LYS A 279 -13.03 23.00 -33.71
C LYS A 279 -14.36 22.63 -34.37
N ALA A 280 -14.64 21.33 -34.53
CA ALA A 280 -15.89 20.85 -35.13
C ALA A 280 -17.13 21.18 -34.29
N LEU A 281 -17.06 20.98 -32.97
CA LEU A 281 -18.14 21.29 -32.04
C LEU A 281 -18.39 22.80 -32.01
N THR A 282 -17.33 23.60 -31.89
CA THR A 282 -17.46 25.07 -31.87
C THR A 282 -18.03 25.62 -33.16
N LEU A 283 -17.65 25.04 -34.31
CA LEU A 283 -18.19 25.43 -35.61
C LEU A 283 -19.67 25.04 -35.77
N ALA A 284 -20.04 23.83 -35.32
CA ALA A 284 -21.43 23.37 -35.36
C ALA A 284 -22.35 24.25 -34.49
N LEU A 285 -21.90 24.60 -33.28
CA LEU A 285 -22.62 25.53 -32.41
C LEU A 285 -22.71 26.93 -33.04
N ALA A 286 -21.62 27.44 -33.60
CA ALA A 286 -21.63 28.74 -34.26
C ALA A 286 -22.60 28.78 -35.46
N LEU A 287 -22.65 27.71 -36.25
CA LEU A 287 -23.57 27.60 -37.39
C LEU A 287 -25.02 27.53 -36.92
N LEU A 288 -25.32 26.69 -35.92
CA LEU A 288 -26.67 26.54 -35.36
C LEU A 288 -27.17 27.87 -34.77
N LEU A 289 -26.34 28.56 -33.98
CA LEU A 289 -26.66 29.88 -33.45
C LEU A 289 -26.84 30.91 -34.57
N GLY A 290 -26.03 30.86 -35.63
CA GLY A 290 -26.17 31.72 -36.80
C GLY A 290 -27.51 31.53 -37.52
N VAL A 291 -27.96 30.28 -37.71
CA VAL A 291 -29.25 29.97 -38.34
C VAL A 291 -30.43 30.41 -37.46
N MET A 292 -30.35 30.17 -36.14
CA MET A 292 -31.38 30.63 -35.21
C MET A 292 -31.48 32.16 -35.17
N ALA A 293 -30.33 32.85 -35.08
CA ALA A 293 -30.29 34.31 -35.10
C ALA A 293 -30.78 34.89 -36.44
N GLY A 294 -30.37 34.31 -37.56
CA GLY A 294 -30.83 34.73 -38.89
C GLY A 294 -32.33 34.55 -39.09
N SER A 295 -32.86 33.39 -38.70
CA SER A 295 -34.31 33.10 -38.78
C SER A 295 -35.10 34.00 -37.83
N GLY A 296 -34.61 34.18 -36.60
CA GLY A 296 -35.19 35.09 -35.62
C GLY A 296 -35.21 36.54 -36.12
N TYR A 297 -34.16 36.99 -36.77
CA TYR A 297 -34.09 38.33 -37.36
C TYR A 297 -35.15 38.52 -38.45
N VAL A 298 -35.33 37.55 -39.37
CA VAL A 298 -36.34 37.65 -40.43
C VAL A 298 -37.76 37.67 -39.85
N ILE A 299 -38.06 36.81 -38.87
CA ILE A 299 -39.37 36.76 -38.21
C ILE A 299 -39.64 38.07 -37.46
N ALA A 300 -38.66 38.55 -36.69
CA ALA A 300 -38.79 39.82 -35.96
C ALA A 300 -38.99 40.98 -36.94
N TYR A 301 -38.22 41.02 -38.04
CA TYR A 301 -38.36 42.02 -39.08
C TYR A 301 -39.76 42.00 -39.70
N GLU A 302 -40.32 40.83 -40.00
CA GLU A 302 -41.66 40.70 -40.58
C GLU A 302 -42.76 41.06 -39.58
N MET A 303 -42.63 40.69 -38.29
CA MET A 303 -43.58 41.10 -37.25
C MET A 303 -43.64 42.63 -37.06
N PHE A 304 -42.51 43.33 -37.23
CA PHE A 304 -42.48 44.79 -37.21
C PHE A 304 -42.95 45.44 -38.53
N ASN A 305 -43.03 44.66 -39.61
CA ASN A 305 -43.42 45.14 -40.93
C ASN A 305 -44.94 45.15 -41.11
N ARG A 306 -45.58 46.27 -40.79
CA ARG A 306 -47.05 46.49 -40.90
C ARG A 306 -47.53 46.77 -42.33
N LYS A 307 -47.12 46.00 -43.34
CA LYS A 307 -47.60 46.16 -44.72
C LYS A 307 -48.59 45.06 -45.09
N LEU A 308 -49.85 45.43 -45.36
CA LEU A 308 -50.88 44.54 -45.90
C LEU A 308 -50.50 44.16 -47.34
N ARG A 309 -50.20 42.88 -47.60
CA ARG A 309 -49.69 42.43 -48.91
C ARG A 309 -50.59 41.41 -49.58
N THR A 310 -51.41 40.71 -48.82
CA THR A 310 -52.21 39.59 -49.30
C THR A 310 -53.70 39.86 -49.09
N ALA A 311 -54.54 39.27 -49.95
CA ALA A 311 -56.00 39.35 -49.80
C ALA A 311 -56.47 38.86 -48.41
N ASP A 312 -55.81 37.84 -47.85
CA ASP A 312 -56.09 37.32 -46.51
C ASP A 312 -55.71 38.30 -45.38
N ASP A 313 -54.68 39.14 -45.58
CA ASP A 313 -54.31 40.18 -44.61
C ASP A 313 -55.40 41.25 -44.52
N ILE A 314 -56.01 41.61 -45.66
CA ILE A 314 -57.10 42.58 -45.75
C ILE A 314 -58.35 42.02 -45.06
N GLN A 315 -58.67 40.76 -45.29
CA GLN A 315 -59.83 40.12 -44.67
C GLN A 315 -59.66 39.98 -43.15
N SER A 316 -58.46 39.66 -42.67
CA SER A 316 -58.17 39.45 -41.24
C SER A 316 -58.05 40.74 -40.43
N TYR A 317 -57.45 41.80 -40.98
CA TYR A 317 -57.28 43.08 -40.27
C TYR A 317 -58.44 44.05 -40.42
N LEU A 318 -59.14 44.06 -41.56
CA LEU A 318 -60.21 45.03 -41.86
C LEU A 318 -61.61 44.41 -41.74
N GLY A 319 -61.73 43.09 -41.61
CA GLY A 319 -63.02 42.40 -41.44
C GLY A 319 -63.92 42.42 -42.69
N LEU A 320 -63.36 42.72 -43.86
CA LEU A 320 -64.09 42.86 -45.13
C LEU A 320 -63.86 41.63 -46.03
N THR A 321 -64.94 41.03 -46.54
CA THR A 321 -64.85 39.91 -47.49
C THR A 321 -64.28 40.38 -48.83
N VAL A 322 -63.18 39.77 -49.26
CA VAL A 322 -62.55 40.08 -50.55
C VAL A 322 -63.36 39.44 -51.69
N LEU A 323 -64.00 40.27 -52.51
CA LEU A 323 -64.89 39.82 -53.60
C LEU A 323 -64.15 39.48 -54.91
N GLY A 324 -62.88 39.82 -55.03
CA GLY A 324 -62.04 39.51 -56.18
C GLY A 324 -60.74 40.31 -56.19
N SER A 325 -59.71 39.77 -56.85
CA SER A 325 -58.42 40.46 -57.03
C SER A 325 -58.25 40.83 -58.50
N VAL A 326 -57.89 42.08 -58.78
CA VAL A 326 -57.57 42.54 -60.14
C VAL A 326 -56.04 42.55 -60.27
N PRO A 327 -55.44 41.68 -61.10
CA PRO A 327 -54.00 41.63 -61.25
C PRO A 327 -53.52 42.86 -62.01
N ASP A 328 -52.58 43.59 -61.42
CA ASP A 328 -51.87 44.66 -62.11
C ASP A 328 -50.87 44.05 -63.12
N VAL A 329 -51.18 44.24 -64.40
CA VAL A 329 -50.41 43.72 -65.53
C VAL A 329 -49.00 44.33 -65.63
N GLU A 330 -48.79 45.53 -65.08
CA GLU A 330 -47.48 46.19 -65.11
C GLU A 330 -46.51 45.60 -64.07
N SER A 331 -47.02 45.29 -62.87
CA SER A 331 -46.24 44.60 -61.83
C SER A 331 -45.97 43.13 -62.17
N MET A 332 -46.90 42.43 -62.84
CA MET A 332 -46.70 41.08 -63.37
C MET A 332 -45.57 41.01 -64.42
N SER A 333 -45.50 42.00 -65.31
CA SER A 333 -44.41 42.14 -66.30
C SER A 333 -43.05 42.30 -65.62
N LYS A 334 -42.94 43.21 -64.63
CA LYS A 334 -41.71 43.45 -63.86
C LYS A 334 -41.26 42.23 -63.07
N MET A 335 -42.19 41.52 -62.42
CA MET A 335 -41.90 40.32 -61.65
C MET A 335 -41.40 39.16 -62.54
N ASN A 336 -41.97 39.01 -63.75
CA ASN A 336 -41.51 38.03 -64.72
C ASN A 336 -40.12 38.38 -65.31
N ALA A 337 -39.82 39.67 -65.49
CA ALA A 337 -38.50 40.14 -65.90
C ALA A 337 -37.43 39.86 -64.83
N GLU A 338 -37.73 40.08 -63.54
CA GLU A 338 -36.84 39.74 -62.42
C GLU A 338 -36.62 38.23 -62.26
N LYS A 339 -37.68 37.42 -62.35
CA LYS A 339 -37.55 35.95 -62.33
C LYS A 339 -36.64 35.45 -63.45
N ARG A 340 -36.76 36.00 -64.66
CA ARG A 340 -35.86 35.69 -65.79
C ARG A 340 -34.41 36.08 -65.52
N LYS A 341 -34.15 37.23 -64.88
CA LYS A 341 -32.80 37.65 -64.45
C LYS A 341 -32.19 36.70 -63.41
N LYS A 342 -32.96 36.28 -62.40
CA LYS A 342 -32.50 35.32 -61.37
C LYS A 342 -32.24 33.92 -61.94
N LEU A 343 -33.11 33.43 -62.83
CA LEU A 343 -32.90 32.15 -63.54
C LEU A 343 -31.64 32.17 -64.40
N SER A 344 -31.36 33.28 -65.09
CA SER A 344 -30.11 33.50 -65.84
C SER A 344 -28.87 33.48 -64.94
N LEU A 345 -28.95 34.07 -63.74
CA LEU A 345 -27.86 34.09 -62.77
C LEU A 345 -27.58 32.69 -62.19
N ILE A 346 -28.63 31.94 -61.87
CA ILE A 346 -28.53 30.53 -61.41
C ILE A 346 -27.99 29.63 -62.52
N GLN A 347 -28.38 29.84 -63.78
CA GLN A 347 -27.84 29.11 -64.92
C GLN A 347 -26.36 29.43 -65.18
N LYS A 348 -25.94 30.69 -65.00
CA LYS A 348 -24.51 31.08 -65.07
C LYS A 348 -23.70 30.46 -63.95
N LEU A 349 -24.22 30.43 -62.72
CA LEU A 349 -23.60 29.73 -61.59
C LEU A 349 -23.50 28.22 -61.80
N ARG A 350 -24.54 27.60 -62.37
CA ARG A 350 -24.55 26.16 -62.68
C ARG A 350 -23.51 25.79 -63.75
N ARG A 351 -23.27 26.67 -64.73
CA ARG A 351 -22.20 26.51 -65.73
C ARG A 351 -20.79 26.69 -65.16
N LEU A 352 -20.62 27.48 -64.10
CA LEU A 352 -19.31 27.66 -63.44
C LEU A 352 -18.95 26.49 -62.52
N LEU A 353 -19.93 25.75 -62.01
CA LEU A 353 -19.73 24.57 -61.15
C LEU A 353 -19.54 23.24 -61.92
N GLN A 354 -19.69 23.24 -63.25
CA GLN A 354 -19.49 22.07 -64.12
C GLN A 354 -18.18 22.13 -64.94
N LYS A 355 -17.21 22.97 -64.53
CA LYS A 355 -15.87 23.04 -65.13
C LYS A 355 -14.81 22.55 -64.16
#